data_AF-A0A848VNW1-F1
#
_entry.id   AF-A0A848VNW1-F1
#
_cell.length_a   1.000
_cell.length_b   1.000
_cell.length_c   1.000
_cell.angle_alpha   90.00
_cell.angle_beta   90.00
_cell.angle_gamma   90.00
#
_symmetry.space_group_name_H-M   'P 1'
#
loop_
_entity.id
_entity.type
_entity.pdbx_description
1 polymer ?
#
loop_
_entity_poly.entity_id
_entity_poly.type
_entity_poly.pdbx_seq_one_letter_code
_entity_poly.pdbx_strand_id
1 'polypeptide(L)'
;VGAGAELLGTTTGFPFGSYFYTHWLGPQMLGHVPWFIPPSWFALGLVSFDLASRLGRTGWQRIGLAAVFLTLWDVSLDPAMSRAFPFWTYPDGGFFYGMPLSNWVGWLFTGTVIMMGFEWMLRDRQAHSPLAPAVYLVNCLFPIGLSLLYGLWWAVLAGLVATFVVLYPVTPTVARLADSMRLRPA
;
A
#
# COMPACT_ATOMS: atom_id res chain seq x y z
N VAL A 1 8.79 -11.73 -7.81
CA VAL A 1 8.96 -10.25 -7.82
C VAL A 1 9.15 -9.73 -6.40
N GLY A 2 8.15 -9.82 -5.49
CA GLY A 2 8.29 -9.39 -4.09
C GLY A 2 9.52 -9.99 -3.40
N ALA A 3 9.61 -11.32 -3.33
CA ALA A 3 10.75 -12.04 -2.77
C ALA A 3 12.13 -11.63 -3.34
N GLY A 4 12.21 -11.29 -4.63
CA GLY A 4 13.48 -10.96 -5.30
C GLY A 4 13.90 -9.50 -5.15
N ALA A 5 12.94 -8.57 -5.19
CA ALA A 5 13.18 -7.15 -4.91
C ALA A 5 13.55 -6.93 -3.45
N GLU A 6 12.99 -7.75 -2.56
CA GLU A 6 13.24 -7.69 -1.13
C GLU A 6 14.57 -8.37 -0.76
N LEU A 7 14.95 -9.47 -1.41
CA LEU A 7 16.30 -10.06 -1.26
C LEU A 7 17.39 -9.08 -1.72
N LEU A 8 17.18 -8.41 -2.86
CA LEU A 8 18.05 -7.33 -3.35
C LEU A 8 18.05 -6.14 -2.38
N GLY A 9 16.89 -5.72 -1.88
CA GLY A 9 16.77 -4.66 -0.88
C GLY A 9 17.58 -4.94 0.38
N THR A 10 17.47 -6.15 0.93
CA THR A 10 18.17 -6.56 2.16
C THR A 10 19.65 -6.88 1.96
N THR A 11 20.12 -7.14 0.73
CA THR A 11 21.54 -7.40 0.45
C THR A 11 22.29 -6.21 -0.14
N THR A 12 21.61 -5.29 -0.85
CA THR A 12 22.25 -4.18 -1.57
C THR A 12 21.68 -2.80 -1.22
N GLY A 13 20.64 -2.71 -0.38
CA GLY A 13 19.97 -1.45 -0.05
C GLY A 13 19.12 -0.88 -1.20
N PHE A 14 18.93 -1.62 -2.30
CA PHE A 14 18.14 -1.19 -3.45
C PHE A 14 16.97 -2.16 -3.66
N PRO A 15 15.71 -1.69 -3.83
CA PRO A 15 15.31 -0.30 -4.10
C PRO A 15 14.90 0.51 -2.86
N PHE A 16 14.78 -0.10 -1.68
CA PHE A 16 14.11 0.50 -0.53
C PHE A 16 15.01 1.35 0.39
N GLY A 17 16.34 1.25 0.27
CA GLY A 17 17.30 1.66 1.30
C GLY A 17 17.70 0.48 2.19
N SER A 18 18.71 0.68 3.05
CA SER A 18 19.11 -0.32 4.05
C SER A 18 18.09 -0.37 5.18
N TYR A 19 17.45 -1.52 5.39
CA TYR A 19 16.54 -1.74 6.50
C TYR A 19 16.57 -3.20 6.95
N PHE A 20 16.24 -3.44 8.23
CA PHE A 20 16.22 -4.78 8.81
C PHE A 20 14.87 -5.04 9.46
N TYR A 21 14.24 -6.16 9.11
CA TYR A 21 13.07 -6.65 9.83
C TYR A 21 13.47 -7.27 11.17
N THR A 22 12.66 -7.02 12.20
CA THR A 22 12.82 -7.63 13.51
C THR A 22 12.11 -8.97 13.59
N HIS A 23 12.38 -9.73 14.66
CA HIS A 23 11.82 -11.07 14.87
C HIS A 23 10.31 -11.08 15.14
N TRP A 24 9.69 -9.92 15.38
CA TRP A 24 8.28 -9.77 15.73
C TRP A 24 7.31 -10.13 14.60
N LEU A 25 7.77 -10.15 13.34
CA LEU A 25 6.96 -10.45 12.16
C LEU A 25 6.87 -11.95 11.80
N GLY A 26 7.40 -12.83 12.67
CA GLY A 26 7.34 -14.28 12.48
C GLY A 26 8.44 -14.82 11.56
N PRO A 27 8.28 -16.05 11.01
CA PRO A 27 9.32 -16.69 10.21
C PRO A 27 9.70 -15.87 8.99
N GLN A 28 11.00 -15.78 8.75
CA GLN A 28 11.57 -15.02 7.63
C GLN A 28 12.03 -15.97 6.54
N MET A 29 11.59 -15.71 5.30
CA MET A 29 12.16 -16.31 4.10
C MET A 29 13.61 -15.86 3.97
N LEU A 30 14.51 -16.85 3.93
CA LEU A 30 15.95 -16.65 3.84
C LEU A 30 16.54 -15.76 4.96
N GLY A 31 15.86 -15.64 6.12
CA GLY A 31 16.32 -14.81 7.24
C GLY A 31 16.23 -13.30 7.01
N HIS A 32 15.58 -12.87 5.92
CA HIS A 32 15.55 -11.48 5.52
C HIS A 32 14.14 -10.91 5.38
N VAL A 33 13.15 -11.72 4.99
CA VAL A 33 11.83 -11.23 4.60
C VAL A 33 10.73 -12.00 5.32
N PRO A 34 9.92 -11.38 6.18
CA PRO A 34 8.82 -12.08 6.82
C PRO A 34 7.78 -12.56 5.80
N TRP A 35 7.36 -13.82 5.90
CA TRP A 35 6.41 -14.44 4.95
C TRP A 35 5.07 -13.69 4.83
N PHE A 36 4.72 -12.91 5.85
CA PHE A 36 3.48 -12.13 5.90
C PHE A 36 3.51 -10.88 5.02
N ILE A 37 4.70 -10.33 4.71
CA ILE A 37 4.80 -9.06 3.99
C ILE A 37 4.35 -9.21 2.53
N PRO A 38 4.86 -10.15 1.70
CA PRO A 38 4.45 -10.19 0.30
C PRO A 38 2.93 -10.36 0.08
N PRO A 39 2.20 -11.22 0.82
CA PRO A 39 0.74 -11.31 0.71
C PRO A 39 0.01 -10.00 1.02
N SER A 40 0.48 -9.19 1.97
CA SER A 40 -0.17 -7.91 2.30
C SER A 40 -0.07 -6.92 1.15
N TRP A 41 1.06 -6.89 0.44
CA TRP A 41 1.26 -6.10 -0.77
C TRP A 41 0.31 -6.51 -1.89
N PHE A 42 0.10 -7.81 -2.11
CA PHE A 42 -0.86 -8.26 -3.12
C PHE A 42 -2.29 -7.96 -2.71
N ALA A 43 -2.64 -8.11 -1.43
CA ALA A 43 -3.99 -7.82 -0.92
C ALA A 43 -4.35 -6.34 -1.08
N LEU A 44 -3.53 -5.41 -0.57
CA LEU A 44 -3.76 -3.99 -0.79
C LEU A 44 -3.51 -3.56 -2.23
N GLY A 45 -2.67 -4.29 -2.96
CA GLY A 45 -2.47 -4.08 -4.39
C GLY A 45 -3.76 -4.31 -5.18
N LEU A 46 -4.48 -5.40 -4.91
CA LEU A 46 -5.77 -5.70 -5.55
C LEU A 46 -6.81 -4.62 -5.23
N VAL A 47 -6.85 -4.17 -3.98
CA VAL A 47 -7.73 -3.05 -3.56
C VAL A 47 -7.36 -1.77 -4.32
N SER A 48 -6.07 -1.44 -4.39
CA SER A 48 -5.58 -0.26 -5.12
C SER A 48 -5.90 -0.32 -6.61
N PHE A 49 -5.78 -1.50 -7.21
CA PHE A 49 -6.13 -1.76 -8.62
C PHE A 49 -7.63 -1.60 -8.88
N ASP A 50 -8.48 -2.06 -7.96
CA ASP A 50 -9.93 -1.84 -8.02
C ASP A 50 -10.27 -0.34 -7.93
N LEU A 51 -9.68 0.37 -6.96
CA LEU A 51 -9.90 1.80 -6.79
C LEU A 51 -9.48 2.60 -8.04
N ALA A 52 -8.34 2.27 -8.65
CA ALA A 52 -7.92 2.89 -9.90
C ALA A 52 -8.87 2.57 -11.07
N SER A 53 -9.38 1.33 -11.15
CA SER A 53 -10.36 0.92 -12.16
C SER A 53 -11.67 1.70 -12.06
N ARG A 54 -12.16 1.97 -10.83
CA ARG A 54 -13.38 2.79 -10.59
C ARG A 54 -13.29 4.21 -11.12
N LEU A 55 -12.08 4.72 -11.31
CA LEU A 55 -11.82 6.04 -11.89
C LEU A 55 -11.74 6.01 -13.42
N GLY A 56 -12.20 4.90 -14.03
CA GLY A 56 -12.23 4.69 -15.47
C GLY A 56 -10.85 4.49 -16.10
N ARG A 57 -9.83 4.16 -15.31
CA ARG A 57 -8.46 3.99 -15.79
C ARG A 57 -8.24 2.58 -16.31
N THR A 58 -7.45 2.48 -17.38
CA THR A 58 -7.09 1.21 -18.03
C THR A 58 -5.62 1.21 -18.43
N GLY A 59 -5.05 0.03 -18.68
CA GLY A 59 -3.67 -0.13 -19.15
C GLY A 59 -2.67 0.60 -18.25
N TRP A 60 -1.76 1.35 -18.87
CA TRP A 60 -0.70 2.09 -18.18
C TRP A 60 -1.22 3.14 -17.18
N GLN A 61 -2.37 3.75 -17.44
CA GLN A 61 -2.96 4.72 -16.52
C GLN A 61 -3.42 4.04 -15.22
N ARG A 62 -4.03 2.85 -15.33
CA ARG A 62 -4.44 2.07 -14.17
C ARG A 62 -3.23 1.54 -13.40
N ILE A 63 -2.23 1.01 -14.10
CA ILE A 63 -0.98 0.53 -13.51
C ILE A 63 -0.34 1.62 -12.66
N GLY A 64 -0.11 2.80 -13.25
CA GLY A 64 0.53 3.91 -12.55
C GLY A 64 -0.29 4.41 -11.37
N LEU A 65 -1.61 4.58 -11.55
CA LEU A 65 -2.46 5.09 -10.49
C LEU A 65 -2.61 4.12 -9.33
N ALA A 66 -2.75 2.82 -9.61
CA ALA A 66 -2.84 1.80 -8.58
C ALA A 66 -1.52 1.63 -7.80
N ALA A 67 -0.37 1.77 -8.48
CA ALA A 67 0.94 1.77 -7.81
C ALA A 67 1.10 2.99 -6.89
N VAL A 68 0.63 4.17 -7.31
CA VAL A 68 0.58 5.38 -6.47
C VAL A 68 -0.32 5.17 -5.26
N PHE A 69 -1.52 4.60 -5.44
CA PHE A 69 -2.42 4.29 -4.33
C PHE A 69 -1.77 3.33 -3.33
N LEU A 70 -1.12 2.26 -3.82
CA LEU A 70 -0.40 1.33 -2.95
C LEU A 70 0.74 2.03 -2.17
N THR A 71 1.47 2.95 -2.81
CA THR A 71 2.54 3.72 -2.15
C THR A 71 1.99 4.73 -1.14
N LEU A 72 0.84 5.34 -1.41
CA LEU A 72 0.19 6.27 -0.48
C LEU A 72 -0.30 5.57 0.79
N TRP A 73 -0.57 4.27 0.73
CA TRP A 73 -0.81 3.48 1.94
C TRP A 73 0.47 3.38 2.81
N ASP A 74 1.64 3.16 2.21
CA ASP A 74 2.94 3.08 2.92
C ASP A 74 3.26 4.37 3.69
N VAL A 75 2.89 5.54 3.16
CA VAL A 75 3.03 6.84 3.86
C VAL A 75 2.40 6.82 5.26
N SER A 76 1.29 6.09 5.42
CA SER A 76 0.66 5.90 6.73
C SER A 76 1.27 4.75 7.54
N LEU A 77 1.67 3.67 6.86
CA LEU A 77 2.13 2.43 7.46
C LEU A 77 3.51 2.53 8.09
N ASP A 78 4.49 3.08 7.35
CA ASP A 78 5.90 2.95 7.73
C ASP A 78 6.20 3.59 9.10
N PRO A 79 5.80 4.84 9.40
CA PRO A 79 6.11 5.45 10.70
C PRO A 79 5.52 4.65 11.87
N ALA A 80 4.34 4.04 11.68
CA ALA A 80 3.74 3.19 12.69
C ALA A 80 4.56 1.91 12.94
N MET A 81 5.09 1.30 11.88
CA MET A 81 5.80 0.01 11.93
C MET A 81 7.32 0.13 12.07
N SER A 82 7.86 1.35 11.99
CA SER A 82 9.28 1.62 12.25
C SER A 82 9.50 2.35 13.57
N ARG A 83 8.55 3.20 14.01
CA ARG A 83 8.70 4.00 15.24
C ARG A 83 7.79 3.59 16.38
N ALA A 84 6.50 3.34 16.12
CA ALA A 84 5.57 2.95 17.18
C ALA A 84 5.77 1.49 17.59
N PHE A 85 5.83 0.59 16.61
CA PHE A 85 6.13 -0.83 16.79
C PHE A 85 7.29 -1.18 15.86
N PRO A 86 8.54 -1.35 16.34
CA PRO A 86 9.72 -1.50 15.48
C PRO A 86 9.75 -2.89 14.83
N PHE A 87 8.84 -3.13 13.90
CA PHE A 87 8.81 -4.31 13.05
C PHE A 87 9.94 -4.28 12.02
N TRP A 88 10.39 -3.09 11.64
CA TRP A 88 11.64 -2.87 10.93
C TRP A 88 12.32 -1.59 11.41
N THR A 89 13.62 -1.49 11.15
CA THR A 89 14.41 -0.32 11.52
C THR A 89 15.27 0.15 10.36
N TYR A 90 15.49 1.46 10.30
CA TYR A 90 16.35 2.14 9.33
C TYR A 90 17.61 2.63 10.05
N PRO A 91 18.73 1.88 10.01
CA PRO A 91 19.94 2.21 10.76
C PRO A 91 20.59 3.51 10.28
N ASP A 92 20.52 3.77 8.97
CA ASP A 92 21.10 4.97 8.35
C ASP A 92 20.21 6.21 8.53
N GLY A 93 18.99 6.02 9.05
CA GLY A 93 17.99 7.06 9.20
C GLY A 93 17.49 7.60 7.85
N GLY A 94 16.61 8.61 7.94
CA GLY A 94 15.91 9.12 6.78
C GLY A 94 14.92 10.22 7.14
N PHE A 95 14.50 10.97 6.12
CA PHE A 95 13.70 12.18 6.26
C PHE A 95 12.37 11.94 6.98
N PHE A 96 11.70 10.82 6.70
CA PHE A 96 10.36 10.56 7.19
C PHE A 96 10.41 9.56 8.34
N TYR A 97 10.63 10.05 9.57
CA TYR A 97 10.67 9.23 10.77
C TYR A 97 11.75 8.12 10.75
N GLY A 98 12.88 8.38 10.10
CA GLY A 98 13.95 7.39 9.91
C GLY A 98 13.90 6.68 8.57
N MET A 99 12.78 6.76 7.84
CA MET A 99 12.65 6.15 6.51
C MET A 99 13.26 7.05 5.41
N PRO A 100 14.10 6.51 4.52
CA PRO A 100 14.65 7.24 3.38
C PRO A 100 13.64 7.39 2.23
N LEU A 101 13.80 8.42 1.40
CA LEU A 101 12.95 8.62 0.21
C LEU A 101 13.02 7.47 -0.80
N SER A 102 14.13 6.72 -0.81
CA SER A 102 14.28 5.51 -1.62
C SER A 102 13.18 4.49 -1.33
N ASN A 103 12.63 4.44 -0.12
CA ASN A 103 11.56 3.50 0.20
C ASN A 103 10.33 3.73 -0.69
N TRP A 104 9.85 4.97 -0.79
CA TRP A 104 8.71 5.29 -1.66
C TRP A 104 8.99 5.06 -3.14
N VAL A 105 10.23 5.27 -3.59
CA VAL A 105 10.65 4.91 -4.96
C VAL A 105 10.58 3.39 -5.15
N GLY A 106 11.02 2.62 -4.16
CA GLY A 106 10.90 1.18 -4.12
C GLY A 106 9.46 0.71 -4.19
N TRP A 107 8.56 1.26 -3.35
CA TRP A 107 7.13 0.98 -3.38
C TRP A 107 6.47 1.28 -4.72
N LEU A 108 6.80 2.42 -5.33
CA LEU A 108 6.27 2.76 -6.66
C LEU A 108 6.76 1.77 -7.72
N PHE A 109 8.05 1.41 -7.68
CA PHE A 109 8.63 0.47 -8.63
C PHE A 109 8.03 -0.93 -8.50
N THR A 110 8.07 -1.52 -7.30
CA THR A 110 7.55 -2.87 -7.05
C THR A 110 6.05 -2.92 -7.19
N GLY A 111 5.33 -1.90 -6.71
CA GLY A 111 3.91 -1.70 -6.93
C GLY A 111 3.59 -1.71 -8.43
N THR A 112 4.32 -0.94 -9.23
CA THR A 112 4.14 -0.93 -10.70
C THR A 112 4.26 -2.32 -11.31
N VAL A 113 5.27 -3.11 -10.92
CA VAL A 113 5.44 -4.49 -11.43
C VAL A 113 4.28 -5.40 -11.00
N ILE A 114 3.81 -5.29 -9.76
CA ILE A 114 2.62 -6.02 -9.28
C ILE A 114 1.40 -5.63 -10.11
N MET A 115 1.19 -4.34 -10.34
CA MET A 115 0.05 -3.84 -11.10
C MET A 115 0.11 -4.24 -12.58
N MET A 116 1.30 -4.36 -13.19
CA MET A 116 1.44 -4.96 -14.53
C MET A 116 0.93 -6.41 -14.55
N GLY A 117 1.24 -7.19 -13.51
CA GLY A 117 0.72 -8.56 -13.36
C GLY A 117 -0.81 -8.58 -13.23
N PHE A 118 -1.38 -7.71 -12.41
CA PHE A 118 -2.84 -7.58 -12.30
C PHE A 118 -3.49 -7.09 -13.59
N GLU A 119 -2.90 -6.13 -14.29
CA GLU A 119 -3.38 -5.70 -15.60
C GLU A 119 -3.39 -6.88 -16.58
N TRP A 120 -2.32 -7.66 -16.63
CA TRP A 120 -2.24 -8.82 -17.50
C TRP A 120 -3.30 -9.90 -17.17
N MET A 121 -3.54 -10.16 -15.89
CA MET A 121 -4.45 -11.23 -15.45
C MET A 121 -5.93 -10.79 -15.38
N LEU A 122 -6.20 -9.53 -15.06
CA LEU A 122 -7.51 -9.05 -14.61
C LEU A 122 -8.09 -7.92 -15.47
N ARG A 123 -7.40 -7.45 -16.52
CA ARG A 123 -7.89 -6.34 -17.37
C ARG A 123 -9.32 -6.51 -17.88
N ASP A 124 -9.69 -7.76 -18.20
CA ASP A 124 -10.98 -8.15 -18.77
C ASP A 124 -12.00 -8.56 -17.68
N ARG A 125 -11.57 -8.62 -16.41
CA ARG A 125 -12.38 -9.05 -15.26
C ARG A 125 -12.61 -7.88 -14.29
N GLN A 126 -13.25 -6.82 -14.78
CA GLN A 126 -13.53 -5.62 -13.99
C GLN A 126 -14.76 -5.82 -13.10
N ALA A 127 -14.58 -6.54 -12.00
CA ALA A 127 -15.58 -6.65 -10.94
C ALA A 127 -15.22 -5.71 -9.79
N HIS A 128 -16.08 -4.73 -9.54
CA HIS A 128 -15.90 -3.77 -8.46
C HIS A 128 -16.45 -4.30 -7.14
N SER A 129 -15.57 -4.52 -6.15
CA SER A 129 -16.00 -4.94 -4.80
C SER A 129 -16.48 -3.74 -3.98
N PRO A 130 -17.74 -3.64 -3.54
CA PRO A 130 -18.22 -2.50 -2.75
C PRO A 130 -17.41 -2.28 -1.46
N LEU A 131 -16.69 -3.30 -0.99
CA LEU A 131 -15.86 -3.24 0.21
C LEU A 131 -14.47 -2.63 -0.02
N ALA A 132 -13.98 -2.54 -1.25
CA ALA A 132 -12.61 -2.08 -1.51
C ALA A 132 -12.27 -0.70 -0.90
N PRO A 133 -13.13 0.34 -1.01
CA PRO A 133 -12.88 1.62 -0.33
C PRO A 133 -12.81 1.49 1.20
N ALA A 134 -13.69 0.67 1.79
CA ALA A 134 -13.71 0.44 3.23
C ALA A 134 -12.47 -0.33 3.71
N VAL A 135 -12.04 -1.35 2.96
CA VAL A 135 -10.82 -2.12 3.24
C VAL A 135 -9.60 -1.19 3.17
N TYR A 136 -9.51 -0.35 2.13
CA TYR A 136 -8.42 0.62 2.02
C TYR A 136 -8.42 1.60 3.20
N LEU A 137 -9.58 2.16 3.54
CA LEU A 137 -9.73 3.08 4.67
C LEU A 137 -9.29 2.45 5.99
N VAL A 138 -9.77 1.25 6.31
CA VAL A 138 -9.42 0.56 7.57
C VAL A 138 -7.91 0.28 7.64
N ASN A 139 -7.29 -0.13 6.53
CA ASN A 139 -5.85 -0.36 6.47
C ASN A 139 -5.01 0.92 6.60
N CYS A 140 -5.56 2.10 6.31
CA CYS A 140 -4.92 3.38 6.58
C CYS A 140 -5.18 3.86 8.02
N LEU A 141 -6.41 3.69 8.52
CA LEU A 141 -6.79 4.14 9.87
C LEU A 141 -6.01 3.41 10.96
N PHE A 142 -5.71 2.12 10.78
CA PHE A 142 -4.94 1.35 11.74
C PHE A 142 -3.56 1.97 12.05
N PRO A 143 -2.64 2.15 11.07
CA PRO A 143 -1.35 2.73 11.34
C PRO A 143 -1.41 4.25 11.65
N ILE A 144 -2.41 4.98 11.14
CA ILE A 144 -2.67 6.37 11.56
C ILE A 144 -3.00 6.42 13.05
N GLY A 145 -3.84 5.51 13.55
CA GLY A 145 -4.18 5.40 14.97
C GLY A 145 -2.96 5.09 15.83
N LEU A 146 -2.10 4.17 15.41
CA LEU A 146 -0.84 3.89 16.10
C LEU A 146 0.08 5.11 16.12
N SER A 147 0.20 5.80 14.98
CA SER A 147 0.99 7.02 14.86
C SER A 147 0.48 8.12 15.79
N LEU A 148 -0.84 8.26 15.92
CA LEU A 148 -1.48 9.18 16.85
C LEU A 148 -1.15 8.85 18.31
N LEU A 149 -1.26 7.56 18.69
CA LEU A 149 -0.96 7.10 20.05
C LEU A 149 0.50 7.32 20.45
N TYR A 150 1.42 7.29 19.49
CA TYR A 150 2.86 7.51 19.72
C TYR A 150 3.32 8.95 19.43
N GLY A 151 2.39 9.89 19.19
CA GLY A 151 2.71 11.30 18.99
C GLY A 151 3.45 11.62 17.67
N LEU A 152 3.30 10.77 16.66
CA LEU A 152 3.90 10.94 15.33
C LEU A 152 3.02 11.85 14.46
N TRP A 153 2.87 13.13 14.85
CA TRP A 153 1.89 14.05 14.26
C TRP A 153 2.02 14.27 12.75
N TRP A 154 3.24 14.33 12.22
CA TRP A 154 3.45 14.47 10.77
C TRP A 154 3.08 13.21 10.00
N ALA A 155 3.26 12.03 10.60
CA ALA A 155 2.80 10.77 10.03
C ALA A 155 1.26 10.70 10.01
N VAL A 156 0.60 11.17 11.07
CA VAL A 156 -0.86 11.28 11.13
C VAL A 156 -1.37 12.21 10.03
N LEU A 157 -0.81 13.41 9.91
CA LEU A 157 -1.22 14.36 8.87
C LEU A 157 -0.99 13.81 7.46
N ALA A 158 0.21 13.29 7.19
CA ALA A 158 0.55 12.73 5.89
C ALA A 158 -0.35 11.53 5.53
N GLY A 159 -0.60 10.64 6.49
CA GLY A 159 -1.48 9.49 6.31
C GLY A 159 -2.93 9.89 6.04
N LEU A 160 -3.47 10.89 6.76
CA LEU A 160 -4.82 11.41 6.53
C LEU A 160 -4.93 12.06 5.13
N VAL A 161 -3.95 12.87 4.73
CA VAL A 161 -3.91 13.49 3.40
C VAL A 161 -3.81 12.42 2.31
N ALA A 162 -2.92 11.44 2.46
CA ALA A 162 -2.78 10.33 1.53
C ALA A 162 -4.07 9.53 1.38
N THR A 163 -4.72 9.20 2.51
CA THR A 163 -6.01 8.49 2.54
C THR A 163 -7.10 9.30 1.82
N PHE A 164 -7.16 10.61 2.08
CA PHE A 164 -8.12 11.50 1.44
C PHE A 164 -7.90 11.59 -0.07
N VAL A 165 -6.65 11.77 -0.52
CA VAL A 165 -6.27 11.84 -1.95
C VAL A 165 -6.73 10.60 -2.71
N VAL A 166 -6.65 9.42 -2.10
CA VAL A 166 -7.09 8.16 -2.72
C VAL A 166 -8.62 8.03 -2.72
N LEU A 167 -9.28 8.27 -1.59
CA LEU A 167 -10.70 7.94 -1.42
C LEU A 167 -11.67 9.03 -1.91
N TYR A 168 -11.26 10.29 -1.86
CA TYR A 168 -12.07 11.42 -2.35
C TYR A 168 -12.58 11.22 -3.78
N PRO A 169 -11.72 10.94 -4.80
CA PRO A 169 -12.20 10.76 -6.17
C PRO A 169 -13.05 9.49 -6.35
N VAL A 170 -12.94 8.51 -5.46
CA VAL A 170 -13.65 7.21 -5.56
C VAL A 170 -15.06 7.27 -4.97
N THR A 171 -15.31 8.16 -4.00
CA THR A 171 -16.57 8.24 -3.25
C THR A 171 -17.81 8.42 -4.16
N PRO A 172 -17.79 9.30 -5.18
CA PRO A 172 -18.93 9.45 -6.09
C PRO A 172 -19.22 8.22 -6.95
N THR A 173 -18.19 7.40 -7.22
CA THR A 173 -18.36 6.15 -7.98
C THR A 173 -19.01 5.07 -7.12
N VAL A 174 -18.70 5.05 -5.82
CA VAL A 174 -19.31 4.12 -4.85
C VAL A 174 -20.80 4.38 -4.70
N ALA A 175 -21.20 5.66 -4.56
CA ALA A 175 -22.61 6.04 -4.47
C ALA A 175 -23.40 5.55 -5.71
N ARG A 176 -22.88 5.80 -6.91
CA ARG A 176 -23.50 5.36 -8.18
C ARG A 176 -23.64 3.84 -8.28
N LEU A 177 -22.64 3.09 -7.84
CA LEU A 177 -22.70 1.62 -7.82
C LEU A 177 -23.75 1.11 -6.82
N ALA A 178 -23.79 1.69 -5.62
CA ALA A 178 -24.78 1.33 -4.60
C ALA A 178 -26.21 1.58 -5.08
N ASP A 179 -26.46 2.71 -5.75
CA ASP A 179 -27.77 3.02 -6.34
C ASP A 179 -28.15 2.02 -7.44
N SER A 180 -27.21 1.66 -8.32
CA SER A 180 -27.46 0.68 -9.38
C SER A 180 -27.80 -0.73 -8.86
N MET A 181 -27.25 -1.13 -7.71
CA MET A 181 -27.55 -2.41 -7.07
C MET A 181 -28.93 -2.42 -6.42
N ARG A 182 -29.38 -1.28 -5.88
CA ARG A 182 -30.73 -1.13 -5.29
C ARG A 182 -31.85 -1.20 -6.33
N LEU A 183 -31.55 -0.86 -7.58
CA LEU A 183 -32.54 -0.79 -8.67
C LEU A 183 -32.70 -2.10 -9.46
N ARG A 184 -31.90 -3.15 -9.17
CA ARG A 184 -32.09 -4.47 -9.81
C ARG A 184 -33.16 -5.26 -9.04
N PRO A 185 -34.29 -5.66 -9.67
CA PRO A 185 -35.24 -6.57 -9.04
C PRO A 185 -34.54 -7.91 -8.75
N ALA A 186 -34.90 -8.53 -7.62
CA ALA A 186 -34.41 -9.84 -7.19
C ALA A 186 -34.84 -10.97 -8.14
#